data_AF-A0A1U9JPP2-F1
#
_entry.id   AF-A0A1U9JPP2-F1
#
_cell.length_a   1.000
_cell.length_b   1.000
_cell.length_c   1.000
_cell.angle_alpha   90.00
_cell.angle_beta   90.00
_cell.angle_gamma   90.00
#
_symmetry.space_group_name_H-M   'P 1'
#
loop_
_entity.id
_entity.type
_entity.pdbx_description
1 polymer ?
#
loop_
_entity_poly.entity_id
_entity_poly.type
_entity_poly.pdbx_seq_one_letter_code
_entity_poly.pdbx_strand_id
1 'polypeptide(L)'
;MQALEHIDDPRSPSNGTRHDFRELLVVAICAMLSDNDTFEEMVAWARYKQDWLRGFLKLANGIPSEDTFIRVFRILDPKQFEHAFRGSGW
;
A
#
# COMPACT_ATOMS: atom_id res chain seq x y z
N MET A 1 -9.24 -9.12 -2.50
CA MET A 1 -9.46 -7.93 -1.64
C MET A 1 -10.11 -6.92 -2.57
N GLN A 2 -11.42 -7.06 -2.79
CA GLN A 2 -12.07 -6.59 -4.03
C GLN A 2 -11.94 -5.08 -4.26
N ALA A 3 -11.94 -4.26 -3.21
CA ALA A 3 -11.79 -2.80 -3.33
C ALA A 3 -10.48 -2.40 -4.04
N LEU A 4 -9.35 -3.01 -3.68
CA LEU A 4 -8.04 -2.64 -4.24
C LEU A 4 -7.85 -3.09 -5.70
N GLU A 5 -8.70 -3.98 -6.21
CA GLU A 5 -8.64 -4.45 -7.59
C GLU A 5 -9.10 -3.36 -8.57
N HIS A 6 -9.87 -2.38 -8.09
CA HIS A 6 -10.37 -1.24 -8.86
C HIS A 6 -9.44 -0.02 -8.85
N ILE A 7 -8.26 -0.15 -8.23
CA ILE A 7 -7.23 0.89 -8.20
C ILE A 7 -6.15 0.50 -9.20
N ASP A 8 -5.96 1.34 -10.21
CA ASP A 8 -4.93 1.12 -11.21
C ASP A 8 -3.55 1.40 -10.60
N ASP A 9 -2.54 0.61 -11.00
CA ASP A 9 -1.16 0.87 -10.60
C ASP A 9 -0.65 2.09 -11.39
N PRO A 10 -0.42 3.26 -10.74
CA PRO A 10 -0.01 4.47 -11.44
C PRO A 10 1.47 4.43 -11.83
N ARG A 11 2.23 3.42 -11.39
CA ARG A 11 3.68 3.33 -11.63
C ARG A 11 3.97 2.90 -13.07
N SER A 12 5.01 3.50 -13.66
CA SER A 12 5.55 3.00 -14.93
C SER A 12 6.17 1.61 -14.74
N PRO A 13 5.98 0.65 -15.68
CA PRO A 13 6.56 -0.69 -15.60
C PRO A 13 8.08 -0.71 -15.35
N SER A 14 8.80 0.30 -15.84
CA SER A 14 10.26 0.41 -15.73
C SER A 14 10.76 1.09 -14.44
N ASN A 15 9.88 1.59 -13.58
CA ASN A 15 10.28 2.32 -12.37
C ASN A 15 9.41 1.96 -11.16
N GLY A 16 10.02 1.34 -10.14
CA GLY A 16 9.40 1.18 -8.83
C GLY A 16 8.37 0.06 -8.71
N THR A 17 8.32 -0.87 -9.67
CA THR A 17 7.43 -2.04 -9.73
C THR A 17 8.00 -3.29 -9.05
N ARG A 18 9.14 -3.17 -8.34
CA ARG A 18 9.76 -4.27 -7.58
C ARG A 18 8.82 -4.86 -6.53
N HIS A 19 8.07 -4.01 -5.83
CA HIS A 19 7.09 -4.45 -4.83
C HIS A 19 5.70 -4.50 -5.48
N ASP A 20 4.91 -5.52 -5.13
CA ASP A 20 3.54 -5.61 -5.60
C ASP A 20 2.73 -4.38 -5.17
N PHE A 21 1.97 -3.81 -6.11
CA PHE A 21 1.21 -2.59 -5.87
C PHE A 21 0.16 -2.77 -4.79
N ARG A 22 -0.58 -3.87 -4.87
CA ARG A 22 -1.69 -4.14 -3.94
C ARG A 22 -1.14 -4.43 -2.57
N GLU A 23 -0.08 -5.23 -2.46
CA GLU A 23 0.56 -5.48 -1.17
C GLU A 23 1.08 -4.20 -0.52
N LEU A 24 1.63 -3.26 -1.31
CA LEU A 24 2.03 -1.94 -0.83
C LEU A 24 0.83 -1.15 -0.27
N LEU A 25 -0.30 -1.10 -0.97
CA LEU A 25 -1.51 -0.42 -0.49
C LEU A 25 -2.05 -1.07 0.79
N VAL A 26 -2.04 -2.40 0.88
CA VAL A 26 -2.45 -3.11 2.10
C VAL A 26 -1.58 -2.73 3.28
N VAL A 27 -0.26 -2.72 3.10
CA VAL A 27 0.68 -2.31 4.15
C VAL A 27 0.39 -0.89 4.62
N ALA A 28 0.15 0.03 3.68
CA ALA A 28 -0.17 1.41 4.02
C ALA A 28 -1.46 1.55 4.82
N ILE A 29 -2.53 0.87 4.39
CA ILE A 29 -3.82 0.90 5.07
C ILE A 29 -3.70 0.32 6.49
N CYS A 30 -3.03 -0.83 6.65
CA CYS A 30 -2.88 -1.44 7.97
C CYS A 30 -2.05 -0.58 8.92
N ALA A 31 -1.00 0.09 8.44
CA ALA A 31 -0.21 1.02 9.23
C ALA A 31 -1.06 2.23 9.67
N MET A 32 -1.77 2.87 8.75
CA MET A 32 -2.65 4.01 9.05
C MET A 32 -3.76 3.66 10.03
N LEU A 33 -4.39 2.48 9.89
CA LEU A 33 -5.39 1.97 10.84
C LEU A 33 -4.80 1.60 12.21
N SER A 34 -3.47 1.51 12.31
CA SER A 34 -2.73 1.27 13.55
C SER A 34 -2.09 2.56 14.10
N ASP A 35 -2.56 3.74 13.69
CA ASP A 35 -2.03 5.05 14.10
C ASP A 35 -0.54 5.27 13.72
N ASN A 36 -0.11 4.76 12.56
CA ASN A 36 1.22 5.04 11.98
C ASN A 36 1.01 5.81 10.66
N ASP A 37 0.95 7.13 10.74
CA ASP A 37 0.44 8.01 9.67
C ASP A 37 1.54 8.70 8.84
N THR A 38 2.80 8.64 9.28
CA THR A 38 3.95 9.00 8.44
C THR A 38 4.50 7.81 7.65
N PHE A 39 5.20 8.07 6.53
CA PHE A 39 5.82 6.99 5.76
C PHE A 39 6.96 6.30 6.53
N GLU A 40 7.69 7.04 7.36
CA GLU A 40 8.71 6.49 8.25
C GLU A 40 8.09 5.50 9.24
N GLU A 41 7.03 5.90 9.95
CA GLU A 41 6.31 5.04 10.89
C GLU A 41 5.67 3.84 10.19
N MET A 42 5.09 4.03 9.00
CA MET A 42 4.53 2.95 8.19
C MET A 42 5.57 1.87 7.87
N VAL A 43 6.78 2.28 7.46
CA VAL A 43 7.87 1.33 7.19
C VAL A 43 8.35 0.65 8.47
N ALA A 44 8.48 1.41 9.57
CA ALA A 44 8.87 0.86 10.88
C ALA A 44 7.85 -0.18 11.38
N TRP A 45 6.56 0.16 11.34
CA TRP A 45 5.45 -0.72 11.69
C TRP A 45 5.41 -1.96 10.80
N ALA A 46 5.57 -1.80 9.48
CA ALA A 46 5.51 -2.92 8.55
C ALA A 46 6.68 -3.90 8.74
N ARG A 47 7.87 -3.39 9.10
CA ARG A 47 9.01 -4.23 9.49
C ARG A 47 8.74 -4.96 10.81
N TYR A 48 8.19 -4.26 11.80
CA TYR A 48 7.82 -4.85 13.08
C TYR A 48 6.73 -5.93 12.95
N LYS A 49 5.77 -5.73 12.04
CA LYS A 49 4.66 -6.67 11.76
C LYS A 49 4.91 -7.58 10.56
N GLN A 50 6.15 -7.67 10.06
CA GLN A 50 6.41 -8.38 8.79
C GLN A 50 5.96 -9.84 8.82
N ASP A 51 6.22 -10.56 9.91
CA ASP A 51 5.83 -11.98 10.04
C ASP A 51 4.31 -12.14 10.05
N TRP A 52 3.60 -11.21 10.71
CA TRP A 52 2.15 -11.16 10.70
C TRP A 52 1.60 -10.84 9.29
N LEU A 53 2.19 -9.86 8.59
CA LEU A 53 1.83 -9.50 7.22
C LEU A 53 2.03 -10.66 6.24
N ARG A 54 3.08 -11.48 6.42
CA ARG A 54 3.34 -12.68 5.60
C ARG A 54 2.28 -13.77 5.73
N GLY A 55 1.43 -13.72 6.76
CA GLY A 55 0.25 -14.56 6.86
C GLY A 55 -0.82 -14.24 5.81
N PHE A 56 -0.80 -13.03 5.24
CA PHE A 56 -1.81 -12.53 4.29
C PHE A 56 -1.21 -12.12 2.93
N LEU A 57 0.05 -11.70 2.91
CA LEU A 57 0.76 -11.13 1.76
C LEU A 57 1.98 -11.98 1.42
N LYS A 58 2.36 -12.04 0.14
CA LYS A 58 3.58 -12.74 -0.29
C LYS A 58 4.83 -11.97 0.10
N LEU A 59 4.82 -10.64 -0.05
CA LEU A 59 5.96 -9.75 0.21
C LEU A 59 7.24 -10.30 -0.41
N ALA A 60 7.18 -10.64 -1.71
CA ALA A 60 8.25 -11.34 -2.42
C ALA A 60 9.58 -10.57 -2.40
N ASN A 61 9.51 -9.24 -2.34
CA ASN A 61 10.65 -8.34 -2.26
C ASN A 61 10.79 -7.64 -0.89
N GLY A 62 10.09 -8.14 0.14
CA GLY A 62 10.05 -7.53 1.47
C GLY A 62 9.24 -6.22 1.52
N ILE A 63 9.39 -5.50 2.64
CA ILE A 63 8.72 -4.22 2.89
C ILE A 63 9.30 -3.13 1.96
N PRO A 64 8.45 -2.37 1.24
CA PRO A 64 8.91 -1.23 0.44
C PRO A 64 9.64 -0.17 1.29
N SER A 65 10.56 0.57 0.66
CA SER A 65 11.18 1.74 1.31
C SER A 65 10.21 2.91 1.44
N GLU A 66 10.54 3.85 2.31
CA GLU A 66 9.83 5.13 2.45
C GLU A 66 9.70 5.84 1.09
N ASP A 67 10.80 5.97 0.35
CA ASP A 67 10.82 6.54 -1.01
C ASP A 67 9.84 5.84 -1.97
N THR A 68 9.64 4.53 -1.80
CA THR A 68 8.71 3.77 -2.64
C THR A 68 7.27 4.16 -2.31
N PHE A 69 6.93 4.28 -1.02
CA PHE A 69 5.62 4.77 -0.59
C PHE A 69 5.39 6.21 -1.05
N ILE A 70 6.34 7.13 -0.79
CA ILE A 70 6.26 8.53 -1.21
C ILE A 70 6.01 8.62 -2.72
N ARG A 71 6.80 7.90 -3.53
CA ARG A 71 6.66 7.92 -4.99
C ARG A 71 5.29 7.44 -5.44
N VAL A 72 4.76 6.37 -4.86
CA VAL A 72 3.44 5.81 -5.20
C VAL A 72 2.33 6.77 -4.81
N PHE A 73 2.28 7.19 -3.56
CA PHE A 73 1.22 8.06 -3.05
C PHE A 73 1.22 9.45 -3.69
N ARG A 74 2.37 9.92 -4.20
CA ARG A 74 2.46 11.18 -4.95
C ARG A 74 1.77 11.15 -6.31
N ILE A 75 1.66 9.97 -6.93
CA ILE A 75 1.10 9.80 -8.28
C ILE A 75 -0.22 9.03 -8.29
N LEU A 76 -0.63 8.47 -7.15
CA LEU A 76 -1.88 7.75 -6.98
C LEU A 76 -3.07 8.68 -7.20
N ASP A 77 -4.06 8.26 -7.98
CA ASP A 77 -5.30 9.02 -8.15
C ASP A 77 -6.14 8.97 -6.85
N PRO A 78 -6.28 10.10 -6.12
CA PRO A 78 -7.02 10.12 -4.87
C PRO A 78 -8.52 9.83 -5.09
N LYS A 79 -9.09 10.14 -6.26
CA LYS A 79 -10.51 9.88 -6.54
C LYS A 79 -10.78 8.41 -6.79
N GLN A 80 -9.86 7.73 -7.49
CA GLN A 80 -9.96 6.28 -7.69
C GLN A 80 -9.82 5.55 -6.35
N PHE A 81 -8.86 5.98 -5.52
CA PHE A 81 -8.71 5.45 -4.17
C PHE A 81 -9.97 5.69 -3.34
N GLU A 82 -10.49 6.92 -3.27
CA GLU A 82 -11.73 7.23 -2.54
C GLU A 82 -12.91 6.39 -3.03
N HIS A 83 -13.11 6.27 -4.34
CA HIS A 83 -14.22 5.51 -4.93
C HIS A 83 -14.16 4.03 -4.56
N ALA A 84 -12.95 3.44 -4.56
CA ALA A 84 -12.73 2.05 -4.18
C ALA A 84 -13.18 1.74 -2.74
N PHE A 85 -13.14 2.72 -1.82
CA PHE A 85 -13.56 2.53 -0.42
C PHE A 85 -14.94 3.10 -0.09
N ARG A 86 -15.42 4.09 -0.85
CA ARG A 86 -16.74 4.71 -0.65
C ARG A 86 -17.87 3.95 -1.35
N GLY A 87 -17.55 3.10 -2.33
CA GLY A 87 -18.47 2.29 -3.12
C GLY A 87 -19.15 1.12 -2.39
N SER A 88 -19.58 1.30 -1.16
CA SER A 88 -20.55 0.44 -0.48
C SER A 88 -21.64 1.33 0.09
N GLY A 89 -22.54 1.75 -0.79
CA GLY A 89 -23.69 2.58 -0.45
C GLY A 89 -24.53 1.89 0.62
N TRP A 90 -24.78 2.63 1.70
CA TRP A 90 -26.09 2.60 2.36
C TRP A 90 -27.06 3.44 1.52
#